data_AF-A0A822ZF84-F1
#
_entry.id   AF-A0A822ZF84-F1
#
_cell.length_a   1.000
_cell.length_b   1.000
_cell.length_c   1.000
_cell.angle_alpha   90.00
_cell.angle_beta   90.00
_cell.angle_gamma   90.00
#
_symmetry.space_group_name_H-M   'P 1'
#
loop_
_entity.id
_entity.type
_entity.pdbx_description
1 polymer ?
#
loop_
_entity_poly.entity_id
_entity_poly.type
_entity_poly.pdbx_seq_one_letter_code
_entity_poly.pdbx_strand_id
1 'polypeptide(L)'
;MWSLVRFLLSDWTIVWLKDKHPISAKLSAFLLRVIYACRRYDNLWSNKMAQYNLIDFCLKDRPSRWKKFLKLIKMKDKFDKYWYRRYVDVSPELKEFMFNDLKSKWQSISSASYRHFSTLRGELALEEVHQLPNYDREYVKELDRSIEVEFDETIIRWHIATDVCWKLDSDDNVIKNRPDIEKMITICENVSNYLLYILVSRPFILTAGIGQVRYGDTCAEASNFFHGNEDYDKETIISLDSLTVCKRLVDVETDVAPMDVKGDRSKSVLFDGVKLAKALRKLDDEQRWKTMSLVWMEMLYYAASHCRGNYHAQRLSTGGELLTLVWLLMAHLGIGDQYKVEAGHARAKLSVVADW
;
A
#
# COMPACT_ATOMS: atom_id res chain seq x y z
N MET A 1 -20.25 -9.44 -23.58
CA MET A 1 -19.47 -9.45 -24.83
C MET A 1 -17.96 -9.46 -24.55
N TRP A 2 -17.41 -8.49 -23.81
CA TRP A 2 -15.98 -8.44 -23.44
C TRP A 2 -15.46 -9.62 -22.60
N SER A 3 -16.30 -10.19 -21.74
CA SER A 3 -15.99 -11.38 -20.93
C SER A 3 -15.83 -12.66 -21.75
N LEU A 4 -16.65 -12.83 -22.80
CA LEU A 4 -16.52 -13.96 -23.74
C LEU A 4 -15.27 -13.82 -24.60
N VAL A 5 -14.95 -12.61 -25.06
CA VAL A 5 -13.71 -12.34 -25.82
C VAL A 5 -12.47 -12.65 -24.97
N ARG A 6 -12.42 -12.22 -23.71
CA ARG A 6 -11.31 -12.54 -22.80
C ARG A 6 -11.18 -14.03 -22.50
N PHE A 7 -12.30 -14.74 -22.36
CA PHE A 7 -12.28 -16.19 -22.17
C PHE A 7 -11.68 -16.89 -23.41
N LEU A 8 -12.13 -16.53 -24.61
CA LEU A 8 -11.61 -17.10 -25.87
C LEU A 8 -10.13 -16.77 -26.14
N LEU A 9 -9.64 -15.62 -25.65
CA LEU A 9 -8.24 -15.21 -25.76
C LEU A 9 -7.36 -15.63 -24.56
N SER A 10 -7.90 -16.39 -23.60
CA SER A 10 -7.19 -16.75 -22.38
C SER A 10 -6.14 -17.86 -22.60
N ASP A 11 -5.15 -17.92 -21.71
CA ASP A 11 -4.12 -18.97 -21.73
C ASP A 11 -4.72 -20.37 -21.58
N TRP A 12 -5.80 -20.51 -20.83
CA TRP A 12 -6.53 -21.78 -20.67
C TRP A 12 -7.16 -22.25 -21.98
N THR A 13 -7.69 -21.34 -22.80
CA THR A 13 -8.26 -21.68 -24.12
C THR A 13 -7.16 -22.11 -25.10
N ILE A 14 -5.97 -21.51 -25.02
CA ILE A 14 -4.80 -21.91 -25.83
C ILE A 14 -4.33 -23.31 -25.43
N VAL A 15 -4.19 -23.57 -24.14
CA VAL A 15 -3.83 -24.91 -23.63
C VAL A 15 -4.88 -25.93 -24.06
N TRP A 16 -6.17 -25.61 -23.90
CA TRP A 16 -7.27 -26.46 -24.33
C TRP A 16 -7.25 -26.75 -25.84
N LEU A 17 -6.97 -25.74 -26.68
CA LEU A 17 -6.84 -25.90 -28.14
C LEU A 17 -5.62 -26.73 -28.56
N LYS A 18 -4.56 -26.75 -27.73
CA LYS A 18 -3.36 -27.57 -27.94
C LYS A 18 -3.52 -29.00 -27.45
N ASP A 19 -4.32 -29.22 -26.41
CA ASP A 19 -4.45 -30.49 -25.69
C ASP A 19 -5.57 -31.40 -26.23
N LYS A 20 -6.62 -30.83 -26.85
CA LYS A 20 -7.80 -31.59 -27.32
C LYS A 20 -7.72 -31.99 -28.81
N HIS A 21 -7.81 -33.31 -29.04
CA HIS A 21 -7.93 -34.00 -30.35
C HIS A 21 -9.27 -33.92 -31.16
N PRO A 22 -10.43 -33.43 -30.68
CA PRO A 22 -11.69 -33.52 -31.42
C PRO A 22 -11.93 -32.36 -32.40
N ILE A 23 -11.16 -31.28 -32.32
CA ILE A 23 -11.22 -30.17 -33.28
C ILE A 23 -10.17 -30.42 -34.34
N SER A 24 -10.54 -30.29 -35.62
CA SER A 24 -9.60 -30.51 -36.72
C SER A 24 -8.34 -29.65 -36.51
N ALA A 25 -7.16 -30.24 -36.70
CA ALA A 25 -5.88 -29.56 -36.48
C ALA A 25 -5.79 -28.21 -37.24
N LYS A 26 -6.46 -28.12 -38.39
CA LYS A 26 -6.57 -26.89 -39.19
C LYS A 26 -7.41 -25.81 -38.50
N LEU A 27 -8.54 -26.17 -37.88
CA LEU A 27 -9.37 -25.23 -37.15
C LEU A 27 -8.68 -24.76 -35.86
N SER A 28 -8.03 -25.68 -35.13
CA SER A 28 -7.23 -25.30 -33.95
C SER A 28 -6.09 -24.35 -34.32
N ALA A 29 -5.34 -24.65 -35.40
CA ALA A 29 -4.28 -23.78 -35.90
C ALA A 29 -4.79 -22.40 -36.36
N PHE A 30 -5.96 -22.36 -37.02
CA PHE A 30 -6.61 -21.12 -37.42
C PHE A 30 -7.06 -20.29 -36.19
N LEU A 31 -7.72 -20.92 -35.22
CA LEU A 31 -8.15 -20.25 -33.98
C LEU A 31 -6.95 -19.75 -33.18
N LEU A 32 -5.87 -20.53 -33.08
CA LEU A 32 -4.63 -20.08 -32.45
C LEU A 32 -4.02 -18.88 -33.20
N ARG A 33 -3.99 -18.88 -34.53
CA ARG A 33 -3.52 -17.71 -35.30
C ARG A 33 -4.38 -16.48 -35.05
N VAL A 34 -5.70 -16.63 -35.00
CA VAL A 34 -6.62 -15.53 -34.68
C VAL A 34 -6.41 -15.06 -33.24
N ILE A 35 -6.27 -15.98 -32.27
CA ILE A 35 -5.99 -15.64 -30.87
C ILE A 35 -4.66 -14.88 -30.77
N TYR A 36 -3.58 -15.38 -31.38
CA TYR A 36 -2.27 -14.72 -31.36
C TYR A 36 -2.28 -13.37 -32.09
N ALA A 37 -3.02 -13.22 -33.19
CA ALA A 37 -3.16 -11.97 -33.93
C ALA A 37 -4.03 -10.94 -33.19
N CYS A 38 -5.07 -11.39 -32.47
CA CYS A 38 -5.95 -10.55 -31.65
C CYS A 38 -5.36 -10.27 -30.26
N ARG A 39 -4.45 -11.12 -29.79
CA ARG A 39 -3.69 -10.92 -28.55
C ARG A 39 -2.63 -9.87 -28.85
N ARG A 40 -3.02 -8.61 -28.73
CA ARG A 40 -2.02 -7.58 -28.41
C ARG A 40 -1.32 -8.05 -27.14
N TYR A 41 0.01 -8.10 -27.16
CA TYR A 41 0.83 -7.99 -25.95
C TYR A 41 0.63 -6.57 -25.39
N ASP A 42 -0.62 -6.20 -25.11
CA ASP A 42 -0.89 -5.11 -24.20
C ASP A 42 -0.36 -5.62 -22.87
N ASN A 43 0.60 -4.89 -22.28
CA ASN A 43 1.20 -5.23 -20.99
C ASN A 43 0.11 -5.74 -20.06
N LEU A 44 0.22 -7.01 -19.64
CA LEU A 44 -0.81 -7.65 -18.83
C LEU A 44 -1.17 -6.73 -17.66
N TRP A 45 -0.16 -6.11 -17.04
CA TRP A 45 -0.31 -5.04 -16.07
C TRP A 45 -0.18 -3.65 -16.69
N SER A 46 -1.14 -2.77 -16.37
CA SER A 46 -1.21 -1.40 -16.88
C SER A 46 -0.14 -0.45 -16.35
N ASN A 47 0.85 -0.95 -15.59
CA ASN A 47 1.80 -0.14 -14.83
C ASN A 47 1.17 0.87 -13.86
N LYS A 48 -0.06 0.62 -13.41
CA LYS A 48 -0.78 1.53 -12.51
C LYS A 48 -1.08 0.88 -11.17
N MET A 49 -1.10 1.71 -10.13
CA MET A 49 -1.57 1.36 -8.80
C MET A 49 -2.69 2.31 -8.37
N ALA A 50 -3.64 1.77 -7.62
CA ALA A 50 -4.71 2.59 -7.07
C ALA A 50 -4.19 3.46 -5.92
N GLN A 51 -4.84 4.59 -5.70
CA GLN A 51 -4.50 5.57 -4.67
C GLN A 51 -5.75 5.91 -3.87
N TYR A 52 -5.58 5.98 -2.55
CA TYR A 52 -6.61 6.38 -1.62
C TYR A 52 -5.97 7.06 -0.40
N ASN A 53 -6.41 8.27 -0.07
CA ASN A 53 -5.89 9.06 1.05
C ASN A 53 -7.01 9.35 2.06
N LEU A 54 -6.74 9.05 3.34
CA LEU A 54 -7.72 9.15 4.43
C LEU A 54 -8.07 10.59 4.79
N ILE A 55 -7.08 11.47 4.93
CA ILE A 55 -7.28 12.87 5.35
C ILE A 55 -8.05 13.61 4.26
N ASP A 56 -7.59 13.50 3.01
CA ASP A 56 -8.26 14.06 1.83
C ASP A 56 -9.69 13.55 1.71
N PHE A 57 -9.92 12.26 1.96
CA PHE A 57 -11.26 11.71 2.01
C PHE A 57 -12.09 12.41 3.08
N CYS A 58 -11.66 12.43 4.34
CA CYS A 58 -12.43 13.02 5.44
C CYS A 58 -12.68 14.53 5.28
N LEU A 59 -11.78 15.25 4.59
CA LEU A 59 -11.95 16.67 4.26
C LEU A 59 -12.98 16.89 3.14
N LYS A 60 -12.94 16.05 2.10
CA LYS A 60 -13.80 16.16 0.91
C LYS A 60 -15.13 15.43 1.09
N ASP A 61 -15.25 14.54 2.07
CA ASP A 61 -16.43 13.72 2.34
C ASP A 61 -17.54 14.55 2.99
N ARG A 62 -18.18 15.40 2.19
CA ARG A 62 -19.33 16.20 2.65
C ARG A 62 -20.63 15.40 2.57
N PRO A 63 -21.59 15.61 3.49
CA PRO A 63 -22.91 15.00 3.39
C PRO A 63 -23.66 15.53 2.15
N SER A 64 -23.84 14.67 1.13
CA SER A 64 -24.56 15.00 -0.11
C SER A 64 -25.94 14.34 -0.17
N ARG A 65 -26.88 14.93 -0.92
CA ARG A 65 -28.18 14.32 -1.24
C ARG A 65 -28.02 12.93 -1.87
N TRP A 66 -26.99 12.75 -2.70
CA TRP A 66 -26.63 11.46 -3.29
C TRP A 66 -26.15 10.43 -2.25
N LYS A 67 -25.44 10.87 -1.20
CA LYS A 67 -25.02 9.98 -0.10
C LYS A 67 -26.16 9.56 0.80
N LYS A 68 -27.16 10.43 1.01
CA LYS A 68 -28.41 10.05 1.69
C LYS A 68 -29.16 8.97 0.89
N PHE A 69 -29.23 9.12 -0.43
CA PHE A 69 -29.78 8.09 -1.32
C PHE A 69 -28.99 6.78 -1.28
N LEU A 70 -27.65 6.84 -1.38
CA LEU A 70 -26.78 5.66 -1.29
C LEU A 70 -26.87 4.95 0.09
N LYS A 71 -27.14 5.71 1.16
CA LYS A 71 -27.40 5.17 2.50
C LYS A 71 -28.71 4.39 2.55
N LEU A 72 -29.76 4.88 1.87
CA LEU A 72 -31.06 4.19 1.75
C LEU A 72 -30.94 2.84 1.03
N ILE A 73 -30.10 2.75 0.00
CA ILE A 73 -29.87 1.51 -0.76
C ILE A 73 -28.71 0.64 -0.20
N LYS A 74 -28.18 0.96 0.99
CA LYS A 74 -27.04 0.27 1.63
C LYS A 74 -25.79 0.13 0.75
N MET A 75 -25.58 1.04 -0.21
CA MET A 75 -24.42 1.03 -1.11
C MET A 75 -23.46 2.20 -0.86
N LYS A 76 -23.74 3.09 0.11
CA LYS A 76 -22.91 4.26 0.43
C LYS A 76 -21.43 3.88 0.62
N ASP A 77 -21.14 2.96 1.53
CA ASP A 77 -19.76 2.62 1.88
C ASP A 77 -19.03 1.91 0.72
N LYS A 78 -19.75 1.19 -0.14
CA LYS A 78 -19.16 0.61 -1.36
C LYS A 78 -18.93 1.68 -2.43
N PHE A 79 -19.78 2.68 -2.54
CA PHE A 79 -19.69 3.71 -3.57
C PHE A 79 -18.64 4.77 -3.23
N ASP A 80 -18.60 5.26 -1.99
CA ASP A 80 -17.63 6.26 -1.53
C ASP A 80 -16.19 5.73 -1.68
N LYS A 81 -15.96 4.43 -1.40
CA LYS A 81 -14.66 3.76 -1.62
C LYS A 81 -14.21 3.73 -3.09
N TYR A 82 -15.15 3.65 -4.03
CA TYR A 82 -14.83 3.66 -5.46
C TYR A 82 -14.70 5.08 -6.02
N TRP A 83 -15.38 6.06 -5.43
CA TRP A 83 -15.44 7.43 -5.95
C TRP A 83 -14.15 8.24 -5.71
N TYR A 84 -13.49 8.04 -4.57
CA TYR A 84 -12.23 8.74 -4.25
C TYR A 84 -10.98 7.99 -4.70
N ARG A 85 -11.14 6.84 -5.36
CA ARG A 85 -10.02 6.07 -5.90
C ARG A 85 -9.45 6.74 -7.14
N ARG A 86 -8.15 6.97 -7.12
CA ARG A 86 -7.38 7.42 -8.30
C ARG A 86 -6.38 6.33 -8.72
N TYR A 87 -5.78 6.48 -9.88
CA TYR A 87 -4.68 5.62 -10.34
C TYR A 87 -3.50 6.49 -10.70
N VAL A 88 -2.32 6.07 -10.27
CA VAL A 88 -1.03 6.66 -10.65
C VAL A 88 -0.17 5.58 -11.29
N ASP A 89 0.75 5.99 -12.15
CA ASP A 89 1.74 5.07 -12.69
C ASP A 89 2.74 4.66 -11.60
N VAL A 90 3.15 3.40 -11.61
CA VAL A 90 4.27 2.95 -10.80
C VAL A 90 5.53 3.44 -11.49
N SER A 91 6.14 4.46 -10.89
CA SER A 91 7.25 5.18 -11.47
C SER A 91 8.51 4.30 -11.56
N PRO A 92 9.44 4.59 -12.49
CA PRO A 92 10.73 3.90 -12.56
C PRO A 92 11.50 3.94 -11.24
N GLU A 93 11.45 5.06 -10.53
CA GLU A 93 12.15 5.29 -9.26
C GLU A 93 11.61 4.35 -8.18
N LEU A 94 10.29 4.19 -8.08
CA LEU A 94 9.68 3.25 -7.14
C LEU A 94 10.07 1.80 -7.46
N LYS A 95 10.13 1.42 -8.75
CA LYS A 95 10.56 0.07 -9.15
C LYS A 95 12.02 -0.19 -8.82
N GLU A 96 12.88 0.78 -9.11
CA GLU A 96 14.31 0.70 -8.83
C GLU A 96 14.57 0.64 -7.32
N PHE A 97 13.92 1.50 -6.54
CA PHE A 97 14.04 1.50 -5.08
C PHE A 97 13.65 0.14 -4.49
N MET A 98 12.47 -0.36 -4.88
CA MET A 98 11.98 -1.66 -4.44
C MET A 98 12.89 -2.83 -4.86
N PHE A 99 13.38 -2.82 -6.09
CA PHE A 99 14.26 -3.87 -6.59
C PHE A 99 15.60 -3.85 -5.84
N ASN A 100 16.20 -2.68 -5.66
CA ASN A 100 17.47 -2.52 -4.96
C ASN A 100 17.35 -2.90 -3.47
N ASP A 101 16.26 -2.50 -2.82
CA ASP A 101 15.96 -2.87 -1.44
C ASP A 101 15.78 -4.39 -1.29
N LEU A 102 14.94 -5.03 -2.12
CA LEU A 102 14.81 -6.50 -2.09
C LEU A 102 16.12 -7.23 -2.41
N LYS A 103 16.92 -6.70 -3.35
CA LYS A 103 18.21 -7.27 -3.73
C LYS A 103 19.23 -7.18 -2.60
N SER A 104 19.34 -6.03 -1.94
CA SER A 104 20.27 -5.85 -0.81
C SER A 104 19.90 -6.77 0.36
N LYS A 105 18.61 -6.85 0.68
CA LYS A 105 18.06 -7.78 1.68
C LYS A 105 18.30 -9.24 1.29
N TRP A 106 18.12 -9.61 0.03
CA TRP A 106 18.46 -10.96 -0.45
C TRP A 106 19.94 -11.29 -0.28
N GLN A 107 20.85 -10.33 -0.53
CA GLN A 107 22.30 -10.52 -0.42
C GLN A 107 22.79 -10.63 1.03
N SER A 108 22.12 -9.96 1.99
CA SER A 108 22.50 -10.01 3.40
C SER A 108 21.99 -11.26 4.14
N ILE A 109 21.08 -12.02 3.53
CA ILE A 109 20.42 -13.17 4.17
C ILE A 109 21.22 -14.46 4.01
N SER A 110 21.53 -15.13 5.13
CA SER A 110 21.98 -16.53 5.16
C SER A 110 20.82 -17.49 4.81
N SER A 111 21.13 -18.70 4.33
CA SER A 111 20.12 -19.64 3.80
C SER A 111 18.95 -20.02 4.73
N ALA A 112 19.07 -19.74 6.03
CA ALA A 112 18.04 -20.02 7.04
C ALA A 112 17.06 -18.85 7.31
N SER A 113 17.35 -17.61 6.87
CA SER A 113 16.61 -16.40 7.30
C SER A 113 15.60 -15.83 6.27
N TYR A 114 15.43 -16.46 5.10
CA TYR A 114 14.48 -15.98 4.07
C TYR A 114 13.01 -15.94 4.51
N ARG A 115 12.64 -16.74 5.51
CA ARG A 115 11.28 -16.75 6.09
C ARG A 115 11.03 -15.52 6.95
N HIS A 116 12.04 -15.16 7.76
CA HIS A 116 11.94 -14.07 8.72
C HIS A 116 11.67 -12.75 8.02
N PHE A 117 12.39 -12.46 6.92
CA PHE A 117 12.23 -11.21 6.20
C PHE A 117 10.79 -10.96 5.71
N SER A 118 10.11 -11.99 5.19
CA SER A 118 8.74 -11.84 4.68
C SER A 118 7.69 -11.59 5.75
N THR A 119 8.07 -11.67 7.04
CA THR A 119 7.23 -11.40 8.21
C THR A 119 7.45 -10.02 8.83
N LEU A 120 8.45 -9.28 8.35
CA LEU A 120 8.79 -7.95 8.85
C LEU A 120 7.93 -6.88 8.20
N ARG A 121 7.57 -5.86 8.99
CA ARG A 121 6.67 -4.76 8.68
C ARG A 121 7.33 -3.40 8.90
N GLY A 122 8.63 -3.38 9.18
CA GLY A 122 9.42 -2.18 9.45
C GLY A 122 10.57 -2.39 10.44
N GLU A 123 10.70 -3.59 11.01
CA GLU A 123 11.69 -3.90 12.05
C GLU A 123 13.13 -3.63 11.57
N LEU A 124 13.47 -3.97 10.31
CA LEU A 124 14.82 -3.70 9.78
C LEU A 124 15.06 -2.21 9.55
N ALA A 125 14.07 -1.50 9.01
CA ALA A 125 14.14 -0.06 8.81
C ALA A 125 14.30 0.69 10.14
N LEU A 126 13.65 0.24 11.21
CA LEU A 126 13.81 0.84 12.53
C LEU A 126 15.14 0.45 13.19
N GLU A 127 15.69 -0.74 12.91
CA GLU A 127 17.04 -1.13 13.36
C GLU A 127 18.12 -0.13 12.91
N GLU A 128 17.99 0.44 11.71
CA GLU A 128 18.90 1.51 11.25
C GLU A 128 18.80 2.79 12.13
N VAL A 129 17.60 3.11 12.63
CA VAL A 129 17.38 4.27 13.51
C VAL A 129 18.04 4.04 14.88
N HIS A 130 17.96 2.82 15.41
CA HIS A 130 18.60 2.43 16.68
C HIS A 130 20.13 2.54 16.66
N GLN A 131 20.74 2.59 15.47
CA GLN A 131 22.19 2.71 15.29
C GLN A 131 22.67 4.15 15.16
N LEU A 132 21.77 5.15 15.18
CA LEU A 132 22.15 6.56 15.06
C LEU A 132 22.86 7.05 16.33
N PRO A 133 23.85 7.95 16.21
CA PRO A 133 24.66 8.36 17.36
C PRO A 133 23.92 9.25 18.38
N ASN A 134 22.87 9.98 17.97
CA ASN A 134 22.21 11.02 18.77
C ASN A 134 20.67 10.89 18.77
N TYR A 135 20.11 9.67 18.80
CA TYR A 135 18.65 9.50 18.82
C TYR A 135 18.07 9.64 20.23
N ASP A 136 16.87 10.21 20.30
CA ASP A 136 16.09 10.28 21.54
C ASP A 136 15.28 8.98 21.70
N ARG A 137 15.54 8.29 22.82
CA ARG A 137 14.99 6.97 23.15
C ARG A 137 13.45 6.99 23.26
N GLU A 138 12.86 8.12 23.66
CA GLU A 138 11.41 8.21 23.84
C GLU A 138 10.68 8.12 22.50
N TYR A 139 11.13 8.87 21.49
CA TYR A 139 10.50 8.85 20.17
C TYR A 139 10.78 7.56 19.42
N VAL A 140 11.97 6.98 19.56
CA VAL A 140 12.28 5.67 18.93
C VAL A 140 11.39 4.57 19.49
N LYS A 141 11.11 4.57 20.79
CA LYS A 141 10.15 3.64 21.40
C LYS A 141 8.74 3.78 20.81
N GLU A 142 8.35 5.00 20.42
CA GLU A 142 7.08 5.23 19.72
C GLU A 142 7.12 4.65 18.29
N LEU A 143 8.26 4.72 17.60
CA LEU A 143 8.43 4.06 16.30
C LEU A 143 8.28 2.54 16.43
N ASP A 144 8.96 1.91 17.40
CA ASP A 144 8.88 0.46 17.62
C ASP A 144 7.44 0.01 17.91
N ARG A 145 6.76 0.71 18.83
CA ARG A 145 5.36 0.43 19.18
C ARG A 145 4.41 0.55 18.00
N SER A 146 4.73 1.39 17.01
CA SER A 146 3.87 1.61 15.85
C SER A 146 3.78 0.41 14.89
N ILE A 147 4.76 -0.49 14.94
CA ILE A 147 4.80 -1.73 14.13
C ILE A 147 4.47 -2.99 14.95
N GLU A 148 4.53 -2.93 16.28
CA GLU A 148 4.17 -4.02 17.20
C GLU A 148 2.65 -4.25 17.36
N VAL A 149 1.82 -3.49 16.64
CA VAL A 149 0.36 -3.63 16.63
C VAL A 149 -0.13 -4.51 15.46
N GLU A 150 -1.45 -4.72 15.38
CA GLU A 150 -2.06 -5.45 14.25
C GLU A 150 -1.76 -4.75 12.92
N PHE A 151 -1.57 -5.52 11.84
CA PHE A 151 -1.09 -4.96 10.56
C PHE A 151 -2.01 -3.91 9.95
N ASP A 152 -3.33 -4.09 10.10
CA ASP A 152 -4.32 -3.11 9.68
C ASP A 152 -4.22 -1.78 10.44
N GLU A 153 -3.87 -1.84 11.72
CA GLU A 153 -3.58 -0.68 12.55
C GLU A 153 -2.29 0.03 12.12
N THR A 154 -1.24 -0.74 11.91
CA THR A 154 0.06 -0.25 11.42
C THR A 154 -0.10 0.53 10.11
N ILE A 155 -0.84 -0.01 9.12
CA ILE A 155 -1.10 0.69 7.85
C ILE A 155 -1.78 2.05 8.09
N ILE A 156 -2.83 2.11 8.93
CA ILE A 156 -3.58 3.35 9.14
C ILE A 156 -2.73 4.39 9.89
N ARG A 157 -2.03 3.99 10.95
CA ARG A 157 -1.14 4.87 11.73
C ARG A 157 -0.06 5.48 10.84
N TRP A 158 0.66 4.64 10.10
CA TRP A 158 1.73 5.07 9.20
C TRP A 158 1.22 5.88 8.02
N HIS A 159 0.03 5.59 7.50
CA HIS A 159 -0.60 6.39 6.45
C HIS A 159 -0.85 7.83 6.92
N ILE A 160 -1.46 7.99 8.09
CA ILE A 160 -1.72 9.31 8.70
C ILE A 160 -0.40 10.02 8.97
N ALA A 161 0.58 9.33 9.55
CA ALA A 161 1.89 9.91 9.83
C ALA A 161 2.59 10.39 8.54
N THR A 162 2.51 9.59 7.47
CA THR A 162 3.08 9.94 6.16
C THR A 162 2.46 11.20 5.60
N ASP A 163 1.14 11.29 5.61
CA ASP A 163 0.43 12.43 5.05
C ASP A 163 0.65 13.69 5.89
N VAL A 164 0.64 13.59 7.24
CA VAL A 164 0.95 14.70 8.14
C VAL A 164 2.38 15.22 7.91
N CYS A 165 3.38 14.33 7.90
CA CYS A 165 4.77 14.72 7.63
C CYS A 165 4.92 15.40 6.28
N TRP A 166 4.37 14.81 5.22
CA TRP A 166 4.43 15.36 3.87
C TRP A 166 3.78 16.74 3.79
N LYS A 167 2.54 16.89 4.28
CA LYS A 167 1.86 18.19 4.20
C LYS A 167 2.66 19.27 4.91
N LEU A 168 3.15 19.00 6.11
CA LEU A 168 3.96 19.98 6.84
C LEU A 168 5.27 20.34 6.12
N ASP A 169 5.84 19.40 5.38
CA ASP A 169 7.06 19.59 4.59
C ASP A 169 6.81 20.26 3.22
N SER A 170 5.58 20.24 2.71
CA SER A 170 5.24 20.69 1.35
C SER A 170 5.43 22.20 1.12
N ASP A 171 5.50 22.99 2.20
CA ASP A 171 5.81 24.42 2.16
C ASP A 171 7.31 24.72 2.34
N ASP A 172 8.14 23.71 2.63
CA ASP A 172 9.56 23.89 2.92
C ASP A 172 10.39 23.97 1.63
N ASN A 173 10.94 25.16 1.35
CA ASN A 173 11.81 25.39 0.19
C ASN A 173 13.14 24.63 0.26
N VAL A 174 13.60 24.22 1.45
CA VAL A 174 14.83 23.43 1.61
C VAL A 174 14.59 22.01 1.09
N ILE A 175 13.45 21.41 1.42
CA ILE A 175 13.09 20.06 0.96
C ILE A 175 12.88 20.05 -0.56
N LYS A 176 12.23 21.08 -1.13
CA LYS A 176 12.06 21.23 -2.59
C LYS A 176 13.38 21.30 -3.36
N ASN A 177 14.46 21.71 -2.73
CA ASN A 177 15.79 21.79 -3.34
C ASN A 177 16.63 20.50 -3.13
N ARG A 178 16.06 19.44 -2.52
CA ARG A 178 16.71 18.15 -2.26
C ARG A 178 16.00 17.04 -3.07
N PRO A 179 16.38 16.81 -4.34
CA PRO A 179 15.66 15.89 -5.23
C PRO A 179 15.62 14.45 -4.72
N ASP A 180 16.63 14.01 -3.97
CA ASP A 180 16.63 12.65 -3.42
C ASP A 180 15.61 12.48 -2.28
N ILE A 181 15.37 13.53 -1.48
CA ILE A 181 14.31 13.55 -0.47
C ILE A 181 12.94 13.58 -1.15
N GLU A 182 12.76 14.40 -2.19
CA GLU A 182 11.51 14.46 -2.96
C GLU A 182 11.12 13.11 -3.58
N LYS A 183 12.10 12.34 -4.08
CA LYS A 183 11.88 10.96 -4.54
C LYS A 183 11.38 10.06 -3.42
N MET A 184 12.01 10.11 -2.24
CA MET A 184 11.60 9.30 -1.09
C MET A 184 10.20 9.66 -0.59
N ILE A 185 9.87 10.95 -0.56
CA ILE A 185 8.51 11.45 -0.27
C ILE A 185 7.50 10.84 -1.24
N THR A 186 7.77 10.96 -2.54
CA THR A 186 6.88 10.46 -3.59
C THR A 186 6.67 8.94 -3.45
N ILE A 187 7.72 8.19 -3.15
CA ILE A 187 7.66 6.75 -2.87
C ILE A 187 6.76 6.48 -1.65
N CYS A 188 6.97 7.19 -0.55
CA CYS A 188 6.18 7.04 0.67
C CYS A 188 4.70 7.32 0.42
N GLU A 189 4.36 8.45 -0.20
CA GLU A 189 2.98 8.81 -0.52
C GLU A 189 2.30 7.75 -1.38
N ASN A 190 2.98 7.33 -2.45
CA ASN A 190 2.46 6.36 -3.41
C ASN A 190 2.16 5.00 -2.78
N VAL A 191 3.09 4.47 -1.99
CA VAL A 191 2.95 3.16 -1.34
C VAL A 191 1.98 3.23 -0.18
N SER A 192 2.03 4.29 0.63
CA SER A 192 1.08 4.58 1.71
C SER A 192 -0.37 4.60 1.20
N ASN A 193 -0.65 5.40 0.17
CA ASN A 193 -1.97 5.49 -0.45
C ASN A 193 -2.41 4.16 -1.08
N TYR A 194 -1.47 3.39 -1.64
CA TYR A 194 -1.76 2.09 -2.24
C TYR A 194 -2.13 1.04 -1.18
N LEU A 195 -1.36 0.91 -0.11
CA LEU A 195 -1.63 -0.06 0.95
C LEU A 195 -2.89 0.30 1.75
N LEU A 196 -3.14 1.59 2.00
CA LEU A 196 -4.43 2.00 2.56
C LEU A 196 -5.58 1.64 1.61
N TYR A 197 -5.43 1.87 0.30
CA TYR A 197 -6.42 1.43 -0.69
C TYR A 197 -6.69 -0.08 -0.60
N ILE A 198 -5.65 -0.91 -0.50
CA ILE A 198 -5.79 -2.36 -0.37
C ILE A 198 -6.58 -2.69 0.91
N LEU A 199 -6.23 -2.08 2.04
CA LEU A 199 -6.92 -2.28 3.31
C LEU A 199 -8.41 -1.92 3.23
N VAL A 200 -8.74 -0.76 2.65
CA VAL A 200 -10.10 -0.21 2.64
C VAL A 200 -10.98 -0.89 1.60
N SER A 201 -10.46 -1.10 0.39
CA SER A 201 -11.22 -1.57 -0.78
C SER A 201 -11.14 -3.08 -0.96
N ARG A 202 -10.14 -3.75 -0.36
CA ARG A 202 -9.90 -5.19 -0.50
C ARG A 202 -9.52 -5.83 0.84
N PRO A 203 -10.36 -5.69 1.87
CA PRO A 203 -10.04 -6.12 3.23
C PRO A 203 -9.69 -7.61 3.35
N PHE A 204 -10.18 -8.46 2.46
CA PHE A 204 -9.91 -9.90 2.48
C PHE A 204 -8.54 -10.30 1.86
N ILE A 205 -7.81 -9.35 1.27
CA ILE A 205 -6.44 -9.57 0.77
C ILE A 205 -5.44 -9.53 1.91
N LEU A 206 -5.66 -8.66 2.90
CA LEU A 206 -4.84 -8.58 4.09
C LEU A 206 -5.36 -9.56 5.14
N THR A 207 -4.57 -9.82 6.18
CA THR A 207 -4.92 -10.72 7.28
C THR A 207 -6.28 -10.38 7.89
N ALA A 208 -6.98 -11.39 8.42
CA ALA A 208 -8.29 -11.22 9.02
C ALA A 208 -8.17 -10.39 10.31
N GLY A 209 -8.52 -9.11 10.24
CA GLY A 209 -8.50 -8.18 11.37
C GLY A 209 -9.74 -7.30 11.43
N ILE A 210 -9.72 -6.32 12.34
CA ILE A 210 -10.80 -5.34 12.54
C ILE A 210 -10.62 -4.08 11.69
N GLY A 211 -9.86 -4.16 10.60
CA GLY A 211 -9.36 -3.00 9.85
C GLY A 211 -10.45 -2.10 9.30
N GLN A 212 -11.61 -2.68 8.94
CA GLN A 212 -12.78 -1.90 8.51
C GLN A 212 -13.41 -1.10 9.66
N VAL A 213 -13.47 -1.68 10.86
CA VAL A 213 -13.96 -1.00 12.07
C VAL A 213 -12.99 0.11 12.44
N ARG A 214 -11.70 -0.21 12.53
CA ARG A 214 -10.63 0.75 12.85
C ARG A 214 -10.60 1.92 11.85
N TYR A 215 -10.68 1.63 10.55
CA TYR A 215 -10.77 2.65 9.51
C TYR A 215 -12.03 3.52 9.67
N GLY A 216 -13.20 2.90 9.88
CA GLY A 216 -14.47 3.63 10.06
C GLY A 216 -14.43 4.57 11.27
N ASP A 217 -13.95 4.09 12.42
CA ASP A 217 -13.79 4.89 13.63
C ASP A 217 -12.77 6.02 13.43
N THR A 218 -11.68 5.74 12.72
CA THR A 218 -10.65 6.75 12.39
C THR A 218 -11.19 7.84 11.48
N CYS A 219 -11.97 7.48 10.45
CA CYS A 219 -12.63 8.45 9.59
C CYS A 219 -13.68 9.27 10.36
N ALA A 220 -14.46 8.65 11.23
CA ALA A 220 -15.45 9.36 12.04
C ALA A 220 -14.79 10.39 12.96
N GLU A 221 -13.70 10.02 13.64
CA GLU A 221 -12.94 10.95 14.47
C GLU A 221 -12.31 12.07 13.64
N ALA A 222 -11.66 11.74 12.51
CA ALA A 222 -11.05 12.73 11.64
C ALA A 222 -12.07 13.73 11.11
N SER A 223 -13.22 13.24 10.59
CA SER A 223 -14.30 14.11 10.14
C SER A 223 -14.86 14.99 11.27
N ASN A 224 -15.04 14.45 12.48
CA ASN A 224 -15.47 15.26 13.62
C ASN A 224 -14.42 16.31 13.99
N PHE A 225 -13.12 15.99 13.95
CA PHE A 225 -12.06 16.96 14.21
C PHE A 225 -12.00 18.06 13.13
N PHE A 226 -12.22 17.70 11.86
CA PHE A 226 -12.11 18.64 10.74
C PHE A 226 -13.33 19.57 10.62
N HIS A 227 -14.52 19.07 10.96
CA HIS A 227 -15.80 19.77 10.75
C HIS A 227 -16.55 20.14 12.03
N GLY A 228 -16.11 19.67 13.21
CA GLY A 228 -16.84 19.76 14.47
C GLY A 228 -16.63 21.03 15.30
N ASN A 229 -15.84 22.01 14.84
CA ASN A 229 -15.80 23.33 15.47
C ASN A 229 -16.96 24.18 14.91
N GLU A 230 -18.09 24.14 15.61
CA GLU A 230 -19.33 24.89 15.30
C GLU A 230 -19.19 26.43 15.41
N ASP A 231 -18.05 26.93 15.89
CA ASP A 231 -17.78 28.37 16.08
C ASP A 231 -17.24 29.11 14.83
N TYR A 232 -16.96 28.40 13.73
CA TYR A 232 -16.48 29.02 12.51
C TYR A 232 -17.62 29.22 11.50
N ASP A 233 -17.66 30.42 10.93
CA ASP A 233 -18.59 30.77 9.87
C ASP A 233 -18.47 29.74 8.71
N LYS A 234 -19.60 29.37 8.11
CA LYS A 234 -19.65 28.27 7.11
C LYS A 234 -18.70 28.51 5.93
N GLU A 235 -18.30 29.75 5.66
CA GLU A 235 -17.30 30.13 4.66
C GLU A 235 -15.87 29.70 5.01
N THR A 236 -15.44 29.72 6.29
CA THR A 236 -14.09 29.29 6.70
C THR A 236 -13.91 27.77 6.57
N ILE A 237 -14.97 26.99 6.77
CA ILE A 237 -14.98 25.53 6.58
C ILE A 237 -14.89 25.17 5.08
N ILE A 238 -15.33 26.07 4.19
CA ILE A 238 -15.35 25.81 2.75
C ILE A 238 -13.94 25.78 2.14
N SER A 239 -12.92 26.33 2.82
CA SER A 239 -11.54 26.47 2.31
C SER A 239 -10.44 25.80 3.14
N LEU A 240 -10.75 24.91 4.10
CA LEU A 240 -9.71 24.18 4.84
C LEU A 240 -8.91 23.29 3.87
N ASP A 241 -7.66 23.67 3.63
CA ASP A 241 -6.70 22.83 2.92
C ASP A 241 -6.12 21.75 3.84
N SER A 242 -5.61 20.67 3.24
CA SER A 242 -5.05 19.54 3.98
C SER A 242 -3.87 19.97 4.88
N LEU A 243 -3.13 21.02 4.51
CA LEU A 243 -2.01 21.55 5.28
C LEU A 243 -2.48 22.15 6.62
N THR A 244 -3.49 23.02 6.58
CA THR A 244 -4.06 23.69 7.75
C THR A 244 -4.57 22.66 8.76
N VAL A 245 -5.18 21.60 8.25
CA VAL A 245 -5.70 20.49 9.07
C VAL A 245 -4.56 19.69 9.70
N CYS A 246 -3.50 19.38 8.95
CA CYS A 246 -2.32 18.70 9.49
C CYS A 246 -1.61 19.54 10.55
N LYS A 247 -1.52 20.87 10.39
CA LYS A 247 -1.01 21.79 11.44
C LYS A 247 -1.83 21.66 12.73
N ARG A 248 -3.16 21.80 12.63
CA ARG A 248 -4.08 21.65 13.77
C ARG A 248 -3.99 20.30 14.45
N LEU A 249 -3.85 19.21 13.69
CA LEU A 249 -3.70 17.87 14.26
C LEU A 249 -2.44 17.77 15.15
N VAL A 250 -1.33 18.35 14.69
CA VAL A 250 -0.04 18.30 15.39
C VAL A 250 -0.02 19.24 16.61
N ASP A 251 -0.80 20.32 16.61
CA ASP A 251 -0.95 21.22 17.75
C ASP A 251 -1.68 20.58 18.95
N VAL A 252 -2.45 19.51 18.75
CA VAL A 252 -3.11 18.79 19.85
C VAL A 252 -2.07 18.06 20.70
N GLU A 253 -2.14 18.22 22.02
CA GLU A 253 -1.30 17.48 22.97
C GLU A 253 -1.62 15.97 22.93
N THR A 254 -0.60 15.14 22.75
CA THR A 254 -0.74 13.69 22.49
C THR A 254 -0.03 12.85 23.56
N ASP A 255 0.18 13.44 24.74
CA ASP A 255 1.00 12.86 25.82
C ASP A 255 0.23 11.78 26.59
N VAL A 256 -1.11 11.89 26.60
CA VAL A 256 -2.02 10.85 27.09
C VAL A 256 -2.31 9.87 25.96
N ALA A 257 -2.28 8.56 26.24
CA ALA A 257 -2.54 7.56 25.22
C ALA A 257 -4.00 7.71 24.71
N PRO A 258 -4.25 7.65 23.39
CA PRO A 258 -5.60 7.79 22.85
C PRO A 258 -6.61 6.79 23.44
N MET A 259 -6.12 5.61 23.84
CA MET A 259 -6.90 4.59 24.54
C MET A 259 -7.41 5.04 25.92
N ASP A 260 -6.63 5.84 26.64
CA ASP A 260 -7.00 6.36 27.97
C ASP A 260 -8.08 7.45 27.88
N VAL A 261 -8.15 8.15 26.73
CA VAL A 261 -9.16 9.19 26.46
C VAL A 261 -10.48 8.56 25.97
N LYS A 262 -10.40 7.55 25.09
CA LYS A 262 -11.57 7.01 24.38
C LYS A 262 -12.15 5.75 25.02
N GLY A 263 -11.35 5.04 25.83
CA GLY A 263 -11.66 3.71 26.32
C GLY A 263 -11.77 2.69 25.17
N ASP A 264 -12.51 1.60 25.41
CA ASP A 264 -12.74 0.52 24.44
C ASP A 264 -13.80 0.83 23.37
N ARG A 265 -14.46 2.00 23.48
CA ARG A 265 -15.61 2.41 22.66
C ARG A 265 -15.28 2.77 21.22
N SER A 266 -14.03 3.15 20.95
CA SER A 266 -13.54 3.50 19.63
C SER A 266 -12.21 2.80 19.38
N LYS A 267 -12.06 2.23 18.19
CA LYS A 267 -10.79 1.67 17.73
C LYS A 267 -9.99 2.65 16.88
N SER A 268 -10.38 3.93 16.85
CA SER A 268 -9.70 4.94 16.05
C SER A 268 -8.23 5.10 16.43
N VAL A 269 -7.39 5.26 15.41
CA VAL A 269 -5.95 5.49 15.55
C VAL A 269 -5.48 6.82 14.95
N LEU A 270 -6.39 7.79 14.85
CA LEU A 270 -6.07 9.13 14.31
C LEU A 270 -4.90 9.77 15.06
N PHE A 271 -5.04 9.92 16.38
CA PHE A 271 -4.01 10.56 17.21
C PHE A 271 -2.80 9.66 17.46
N ASP A 272 -2.93 8.34 17.35
CA ASP A 272 -1.75 7.46 17.31
C ASP A 272 -0.91 7.73 16.05
N GLY A 273 -1.55 7.92 14.90
CA GLY A 273 -0.88 8.32 13.65
C GLY A 273 -0.24 9.71 13.76
N VAL A 274 -0.90 10.67 14.41
CA VAL A 274 -0.33 12.00 14.68
C VAL A 274 0.87 11.92 15.63
N LYS A 275 0.78 11.11 16.69
CA LYS A 275 1.88 10.87 17.63
C LYS A 275 3.09 10.26 16.93
N LEU A 276 2.86 9.28 16.06
CA LEU A 276 3.89 8.72 15.19
C LEU A 276 4.50 9.78 14.26
N ALA A 277 3.69 10.67 13.68
CA ALA A 277 4.19 11.78 12.86
C ALA A 277 5.14 12.69 13.66
N LYS A 278 4.76 13.05 14.89
CA LYS A 278 5.60 13.85 15.79
C LYS A 278 6.92 13.15 16.11
N ALA A 279 6.89 11.85 16.38
CA ALA A 279 8.10 11.06 16.64
C ALA A 279 9.02 11.02 15.41
N LEU A 280 8.48 10.75 14.21
CA LEU A 280 9.24 10.75 12.95
C LEU A 280 9.89 12.11 12.66
N ARG A 281 9.20 13.22 12.97
CA ARG A 281 9.71 14.59 12.78
C ARG A 281 10.85 14.99 13.72
N LYS A 282 11.25 14.11 14.66
CA LYS A 282 12.43 14.30 15.50
C LYS A 282 13.72 13.79 14.83
N LEU A 283 13.58 13.00 13.76
CA LEU A 283 14.67 12.67 12.86
C LEU A 283 14.91 13.83 11.89
N ASP A 284 16.16 13.99 11.44
CA ASP A 284 16.47 14.87 10.32
C ASP A 284 15.69 14.44 9.06
N ASP A 285 15.46 15.37 8.13
CA ASP A 285 14.57 15.13 6.99
C ASP A 285 15.02 13.96 6.12
N GLU A 286 16.34 13.79 5.92
CA GLU A 286 16.88 12.72 5.09
C GLU A 286 16.67 11.35 5.76
N GLN A 287 17.03 11.23 7.03
CA GLN A 287 16.82 10.00 7.79
C GLN A 287 15.34 9.69 7.98
N ARG A 288 14.48 10.70 8.18
CA ARG A 288 13.03 10.54 8.29
C ARG A 288 12.45 9.89 7.05
N TRP A 289 12.67 10.49 5.89
CA TRP A 289 12.10 10.01 4.63
C TRP A 289 12.73 8.69 4.17
N LYS A 290 14.02 8.47 4.46
CA LYS A 290 14.66 7.16 4.28
C LYS A 290 14.00 6.09 5.12
N THR A 291 13.85 6.30 6.44
CA THR A 291 13.22 5.35 7.36
C THR A 291 11.79 5.04 6.92
N MET A 292 11.00 6.07 6.62
CA MET A 292 9.62 5.89 6.18
C MET A 292 9.51 5.10 4.87
N SER A 293 10.38 5.37 3.89
CA SER A 293 10.37 4.63 2.62
C SER A 293 10.72 3.16 2.80
N LEU A 294 11.69 2.83 3.65
CA LEU A 294 12.08 1.45 3.97
C LEU A 294 10.99 0.70 4.75
N VAL A 295 10.35 1.36 5.73
CA VAL A 295 9.21 0.78 6.45
C VAL A 295 8.05 0.47 5.49
N TRP A 296 7.72 1.40 4.59
CA TRP A 296 6.68 1.17 3.59
C TRP A 296 7.01 0.01 2.63
N MET A 297 8.30 -0.18 2.29
CA MET A 297 8.73 -1.35 1.53
C MET A 297 8.50 -2.65 2.30
N GLU A 298 8.91 -2.71 3.57
CA GLU A 298 8.67 -3.90 4.41
C GLU A 298 7.17 -4.22 4.55
N MET A 299 6.33 -3.22 4.79
CA MET A 299 4.87 -3.41 4.81
C MET A 299 4.32 -3.90 3.46
N LEU A 300 4.86 -3.41 2.34
CA LEU A 300 4.44 -3.86 1.01
C LEU A 300 4.82 -5.33 0.77
N TYR A 301 6.01 -5.74 1.19
CA TYR A 301 6.46 -7.13 1.09
C TYR A 301 5.69 -8.04 2.02
N TYR A 302 5.40 -7.61 3.25
CA TYR A 302 4.55 -8.31 4.19
C TYR A 302 3.15 -8.53 3.62
N ALA A 303 2.53 -7.48 3.08
CA ALA A 303 1.22 -7.57 2.45
C ALA A 303 1.23 -8.53 1.24
N ALA A 304 2.32 -8.54 0.47
CA ALA A 304 2.47 -9.44 -0.66
C ALA A 304 2.63 -10.91 -0.22
N SER A 305 3.44 -11.20 0.80
CA SER A 305 3.68 -12.55 1.30
C SER A 305 2.48 -13.16 2.04
N HIS A 306 1.70 -12.32 2.72
CA HIS A 306 0.54 -12.72 3.52
C HIS A 306 -0.79 -12.67 2.76
N CYS A 307 -0.77 -12.20 1.51
CA CYS A 307 -1.91 -12.31 0.62
C CYS A 307 -2.06 -13.76 0.12
N ARG A 308 -3.29 -14.29 0.15
CA ARG A 308 -3.55 -15.67 -0.29
C ARG A 308 -3.28 -15.81 -1.79
N GLY A 309 -2.61 -16.89 -2.18
CA GLY A 309 -2.23 -17.14 -3.59
C GLY A 309 -3.40 -17.12 -4.59
N ASN A 310 -4.61 -17.48 -4.17
CA ASN A 310 -5.81 -17.40 -5.02
C ASN A 310 -6.19 -15.95 -5.38
N TYR A 311 -5.92 -14.97 -4.50
CA TYR A 311 -6.08 -13.56 -4.85
C TYR A 311 -5.06 -13.12 -5.89
N HIS A 312 -3.78 -13.47 -5.72
CA HIS A 312 -2.75 -13.19 -6.72
C HIS A 312 -3.10 -13.79 -8.08
N ALA A 313 -3.52 -15.06 -8.13
CA ALA A 313 -3.96 -15.72 -9.36
C ALA A 313 -5.17 -15.01 -10.02
N GLN A 314 -6.17 -14.61 -9.21
CA GLN A 314 -7.31 -13.84 -9.71
C GLN A 314 -6.84 -12.51 -10.30
N ARG A 315 -5.92 -11.80 -9.64
CA ARG A 315 -5.41 -10.52 -10.14
C ARG A 315 -4.67 -10.70 -11.46
N LEU A 316 -3.75 -11.67 -11.55
CA LEU A 316 -3.05 -12.02 -12.79
C LEU A 316 -4.02 -12.27 -13.95
N SER A 317 -5.12 -13.00 -13.71
CA SER A 317 -6.14 -13.26 -14.74
C SER A 317 -6.84 -12.01 -15.27
N THR A 318 -6.74 -10.89 -14.55
CA THR A 318 -7.33 -9.59 -14.90
C THR A 318 -6.30 -8.52 -15.26
N GLY A 319 -5.03 -8.90 -15.38
CA GLY A 319 -3.91 -8.03 -15.72
C GLY A 319 -2.89 -7.80 -14.62
N GLY A 320 -3.09 -8.33 -13.41
CA GLY A 320 -2.16 -8.14 -12.31
C GLY A 320 -2.25 -6.76 -11.66
N GLU A 321 -1.47 -6.58 -10.61
CA GLU A 321 -1.32 -5.33 -9.87
C GLU A 321 0.02 -5.29 -9.13
N LEU A 322 0.41 -4.12 -8.61
CA LEU A 322 1.69 -3.94 -7.91
C LEU A 322 1.96 -5.02 -6.85
N LEU A 323 1.01 -5.25 -5.93
CA LEU A 323 1.15 -6.25 -4.87
C LEU A 323 1.45 -7.66 -5.40
N THR A 324 0.86 -8.01 -6.55
CA THR A 324 1.07 -9.32 -7.18
C THR A 324 2.42 -9.41 -7.87
N LEU A 325 2.92 -8.30 -8.42
CA LEU A 325 4.26 -8.24 -9.01
C LEU A 325 5.35 -8.30 -7.94
N VAL A 326 5.15 -7.61 -6.81
CA VAL A 326 6.00 -7.71 -5.63
C VAL A 326 6.08 -9.16 -5.16
N TRP A 327 4.93 -9.84 -5.02
CA TRP A 327 4.85 -11.25 -4.65
C TRP A 327 5.66 -12.14 -5.61
N LEU A 328 5.53 -11.94 -6.93
CA LEU A 328 6.30 -12.68 -7.94
C LEU A 328 7.81 -12.37 -7.89
N LEU A 329 8.19 -11.12 -7.63
CA LEU A 329 9.59 -10.72 -7.49
C LEU A 329 10.23 -11.37 -6.25
N MET A 330 9.52 -11.35 -5.12
CA MET A 330 9.94 -12.05 -3.90
C MET A 330 10.10 -13.56 -4.16
N ALA A 331 9.14 -14.18 -4.86
CA ALA A 331 9.22 -15.57 -5.28
C ALA A 331 10.47 -15.85 -6.13
N HIS A 332 10.77 -14.97 -7.08
CA HIS A 332 11.95 -15.08 -7.95
C HIS A 332 13.26 -15.03 -7.16
N LEU A 333 13.31 -14.19 -6.11
CA LEU A 333 14.45 -14.08 -5.20
C LEU A 333 14.50 -15.19 -4.13
N GLY A 334 13.50 -16.08 -4.09
CA GLY A 334 13.40 -17.15 -3.09
C GLY A 334 13.01 -16.64 -1.69
N ILE A 335 12.37 -15.48 -1.61
CA ILE A 335 11.90 -14.86 -0.37
C ILE A 335 10.44 -15.27 -0.12
N GLY A 336 10.18 -15.83 1.06
CA GLY A 336 8.82 -16.22 1.51
C GLY A 336 8.60 -17.72 1.70
N ASP A 337 7.62 -18.06 2.55
CA ASP A 337 7.37 -19.44 3.00
C ASP A 337 6.87 -20.40 1.90
N GLN A 338 6.22 -19.87 0.88
CA GLN A 338 5.50 -20.65 -0.14
C GLN A 338 6.43 -21.27 -1.22
N TYR A 339 7.75 -21.01 -1.16
CA TYR A 339 8.66 -21.26 -2.29
C TYR A 339 9.76 -22.27 -2.04
N LYS A 340 9.74 -22.98 -0.90
CA LYS A 340 10.58 -24.19 -0.75
C LYS A 340 9.91 -25.37 -1.44
N VAL A 341 10.45 -25.72 -2.61
CA VAL A 341 10.47 -27.12 -3.06
C VAL A 341 11.47 -27.83 -2.16
N GLU A 342 11.01 -28.75 -1.31
CA GLU A 342 11.90 -29.70 -0.62
C GLU A 342 12.77 -30.39 -1.68
N ALA A 343 14.08 -30.44 -1.46
CA ALA A 343 15.10 -30.84 -2.44
C ALA A 343 14.66 -32.04 -3.30
N GLY A 344 14.14 -31.76 -4.50
CA GLY A 344 13.54 -32.79 -5.36
C GLY A 344 13.12 -32.29 -6.75
N HIS A 345 12.76 -31.01 -6.91
CA HIS A 345 12.49 -30.45 -8.23
C HIS A 345 13.50 -29.35 -8.60
N ALA A 346 14.14 -29.57 -9.74
CA ALA A 346 15.24 -28.79 -10.26
C ALA A 346 14.95 -27.28 -10.28
N ARG A 347 15.89 -26.49 -9.76
CA ARG A 347 15.95 -25.05 -10.03
C ARG A 347 16.08 -24.86 -11.54
N ALA A 348 15.18 -24.10 -12.15
CA ALA A 348 15.44 -23.53 -13.47
C ALA A 348 16.62 -22.55 -13.33
N LYS A 349 17.83 -23.01 -13.69
CA LYS A 349 18.96 -22.11 -13.94
C LYS A 349 18.68 -21.40 -15.26
N LEU A 350 18.34 -20.11 -15.20
CA LEU A 350 18.35 -19.25 -16.38
C LEU A 350 19.75 -18.64 -16.50
N SER A 351 20.48 -19.04 -17.53
CA SER A 351 21.70 -18.37 -17.99
C SER A 351 21.30 -17.00 -18.54
N VAL A 352 21.68 -15.93 -17.84
CA VAL A 352 21.63 -14.57 -18.39
C VAL A 352 22.72 -14.48 -19.45
N VAL A 353 22.35 -14.63 -20.72
CA VAL A 353 23.19 -14.15 -21.82
C VAL A 353 22.87 -12.68 -21.94
N ALA A 354 23.81 -11.86 -21.48
CA ALA A 354 23.80 -10.44 -21.70
C ALA A 354 24.15 -10.20 -23.17
N ASP A 355 23.23 -9.66 -23.94
CA ASP A 355 23.54 -8.88 -25.14
C ASP A 355 22.60 -7.67 -25.11
N TRP A 356 23.22 -6.48 -25.04
CA TRP A 356 22.58 -5.17 -25.06
C TRP A 356 22.18 -4.76 -26.48
#